data_AF-A0AAV6BKA8-F1
#
_entry.id   AF-A0AAV6BKA8-F1
#
_cell.length_a   1.000
_cell.length_b   1.000
_cell.length_c   1.000
_cell.angle_alpha   90.00
_cell.angle_beta   90.00
_cell.angle_gamma   90.00
#
_symmetry.space_group_name_H-M   'P 1'
#
loop_
_entity.id
_entity.type
_entity.pdbx_description
1 polymer ?
#
loop_
_entity_poly.entity_id
_entity_poly.type
_entity_poly.pdbx_seq_one_letter_code
_entity_poly.pdbx_strand_id
1 'polypeptide(L)'
;MCLDAFALRVRSAGRVVSAPMLGVVGVLSDGRKHLLALEVCGGESFAAWKGCLDNLVVRGLRAPILAIIDGNAGLRRAVEGVLPGATVQRCCVHKLRNLERKAPKHALDDIRDDFHRIVYASNHDAARAAYATFERTWGKRCPGVVTGLREGAATSS
;
A
#
# COMPACT_ATOMS: atom_id res chain seq x y z
N MET A 1 -1.34 -8.33 8.02
CA MET A 1 -1.03 -8.95 6.70
C MET A 1 -0.65 -7.84 5.74
N CYS A 2 0.36 -8.07 4.89
CA CYS A 2 0.79 -7.13 3.86
C CYS A 2 0.56 -7.76 2.49
N LEU A 3 0.00 -6.99 1.55
CA LEU A 3 -0.28 -7.43 0.20
C LEU A 3 0.37 -6.44 -0.78
N ASP A 4 1.07 -6.97 -1.76
CA ASP A 4 1.77 -6.17 -2.75
C ASP A 4 1.86 -6.94 -4.07
N ALA A 5 2.08 -6.21 -5.16
CA ALA A 5 2.36 -6.79 -6.46
C ALA A 5 3.67 -6.26 -7.01
N PHE A 6 4.45 -7.14 -7.63
CA PHE A 6 5.70 -6.77 -8.27
C PHE A 6 5.88 -7.53 -9.58
N ALA A 7 6.62 -6.94 -10.51
CA ALA A 7 6.85 -7.53 -11.81
C ALA A 7 8.10 -8.42 -11.79
N LEU A 8 7.98 -9.66 -12.25
CA LEU A 8 9.10 -10.56 -12.48
C LEU A 8 9.28 -10.84 -13.97
N ARG A 9 10.55 -10.98 -14.38
CA ARG A 9 10.90 -11.46 -15.72
C ARG A 9 10.77 -12.98 -15.73
N VAL A 10 9.79 -13.50 -16.46
CA VAL A 10 9.52 -14.93 -16.58
C VAL A 10 9.61 -15.37 -18.03
N ARG A 11 10.02 -16.62 -18.27
CA ARG A 11 9.99 -17.21 -19.60
C ARG A 11 8.63 -17.84 -19.84
N SER A 12 7.90 -17.34 -20.84
CA SER A 12 6.59 -17.85 -21.25
C SER A 12 6.54 -17.95 -22.77
N ALA A 13 6.07 -19.09 -23.29
CA ALA A 13 5.98 -19.38 -24.73
C ALA A 13 7.28 -19.03 -25.51
N GLY A 14 8.44 -19.38 -24.96
CA GLY A 14 9.75 -19.14 -25.58
C GLY A 14 10.26 -17.69 -25.51
N ARG A 15 9.54 -16.75 -24.90
CA ARG A 15 9.94 -15.35 -24.73
C ARG A 15 10.06 -14.95 -23.27
N VAL A 16 10.92 -13.99 -22.97
CA VAL A 16 11.02 -13.40 -21.62
C VAL A 16 10.08 -12.20 -21.53
N VAL A 17 9.05 -12.34 -20.71
CA VAL A 17 8.01 -11.31 -20.49
C VAL A 17 8.08 -10.79 -19.06
N SER A 18 7.61 -9.56 -18.85
CA SER A 18 7.41 -9.01 -17.51
C SER A 18 6.01 -9.39 -17.05
N ALA A 19 5.89 -10.23 -16.02
CA ALA A 19 4.62 -10.69 -15.49
C ALA A 19 4.40 -10.17 -14.07
N PRO A 20 3.20 -9.66 -13.73
CA PRO A 20 2.89 -9.27 -12.37
C PRO A 20 2.76 -10.51 -11.48
N MET A 21 3.28 -10.39 -10.27
CA MET A 21 3.24 -11.40 -9.23
C MET A 21 2.60 -10.79 -7.99
N LEU A 22 1.55 -11.44 -7.50
CA LEU A 22 0.87 -11.11 -6.27
C LEU A 22 1.61 -11.77 -5.11
N GLY A 23 1.97 -10.99 -4.09
CA GLY A 23 2.61 -11.46 -2.88
C GLY A 23 1.76 -11.16 -1.65
N VAL A 24 1.57 -12.15 -0.80
CA VAL A 24 0.84 -12.01 0.47
C VAL A 24 1.69 -12.50 1.62
N VAL A 25 1.98 -11.61 2.57
CA VAL A 25 2.76 -11.93 3.77
C VAL A 25 1.90 -11.75 5.02
N GLY A 26 1.71 -12.83 5.75
CA GLY A 26 1.16 -12.83 7.11
C GLY A 26 2.22 -12.42 8.12
N VAL A 27 1.81 -11.66 9.14
CA VAL A 27 2.66 -11.33 10.28
C VAL A 27 1.89 -11.76 11.53
N LEU A 28 2.51 -12.63 12.32
CA LEU A 28 1.94 -13.13 13.57
C LEU A 28 2.13 -12.11 14.71
N SER A 29 1.43 -12.33 15.83
CA SER A 29 1.53 -11.48 17.02
C SER A 29 2.93 -11.44 17.64
N ASP A 30 3.74 -12.48 17.42
CA ASP A 30 5.14 -12.55 17.84
C ASP A 30 6.13 -11.94 16.82
N GLY A 31 5.61 -11.34 15.75
CA GLY A 31 6.40 -10.70 14.71
C GLY A 31 6.94 -11.63 13.62
N ARG A 32 6.74 -12.95 13.72
CA ARG A 32 7.13 -13.89 12.65
C ARG A 32 6.36 -13.61 11.38
N LYS A 33 7.08 -13.66 10.25
CA LYS A 33 6.54 -13.41 8.91
C LYS A 33 6.37 -14.73 8.17
N HIS A 34 5.23 -14.92 7.54
CA HIS A 34 4.92 -16.10 6.73
C HIS A 34 4.49 -15.67 5.34
N LEU A 35 5.14 -16.22 4.31
CA LEU A 35 4.66 -16.09 2.94
C LEU A 35 3.42 -16.98 2.78
N LEU A 36 2.27 -16.35 2.56
CA LEU A 36 0.98 -17.04 2.47
C LEU A 36 0.64 -17.40 1.01
N ALA A 37 0.92 -16.48 0.10
CA ALA A 37 0.73 -16.66 -1.33
C ALA A 37 1.83 -15.95 -2.14
N LEU A 38 2.16 -16.55 -3.27
CA LEU A 38 3.00 -15.99 -4.31
C LEU A 38 2.49 -16.49 -5.66
N GLU A 39 1.77 -15.65 -6.39
CA GLU A 39 0.99 -16.07 -7.56
C GLU A 39 1.28 -15.18 -8.76
N VAL A 40 1.61 -15.77 -9.91
CA VAL A 40 1.68 -15.04 -11.18
C VAL A 40 0.25 -14.79 -11.67
N CYS A 41 -0.05 -13.56 -12.07
CA CYS A 41 -1.35 -13.20 -12.62
C CYS A 41 -1.22 -12.53 -13.99
N GLY A 42 -2.33 -12.44 -14.74
CA GLY A 42 -2.39 -11.69 -16.00
C GLY A 42 -2.46 -10.17 -15.81
N GLY A 43 -2.66 -9.72 -14.57
CA GLY A 43 -2.82 -8.32 -14.19
C GLY A 43 -3.37 -8.16 -12.78
N GLU A 44 -3.13 -7.01 -12.17
CA GLU A 44 -3.56 -6.65 -10.80
C GLU A 44 -5.03 -6.22 -10.74
N SER A 45 -5.91 -7.06 -11.27
CA SER A 45 -7.35 -6.80 -11.26
C SER A 45 -8.01 -7.18 -9.93
N PHE A 46 -9.20 -6.65 -9.67
CA PHE A 46 -10.04 -7.11 -8.56
C PHE A 46 -10.24 -8.63 -8.58
N ALA A 47 -10.48 -9.23 -9.76
CA ALA A 47 -10.69 -10.66 -9.89
C ALA A 47 -9.45 -11.47 -9.53
N ALA A 48 -8.25 -11.01 -9.93
CA ALA A 48 -6.99 -11.66 -9.57
C ALA A 48 -6.76 -11.63 -8.05
N TRP A 49 -6.95 -10.48 -7.41
CA TRP A 49 -6.82 -10.35 -5.96
C TRP A 49 -7.88 -11.15 -5.20
N LYS A 50 -9.14 -11.11 -5.65
CA LYS A 50 -10.22 -11.90 -5.05
C LYS A 50 -9.91 -13.39 -5.10
N GLY A 51 -9.48 -13.91 -6.25
CA GLY A 51 -9.11 -15.32 -6.41
C GLY A 51 -7.97 -15.76 -5.49
N CYS A 52 -6.91 -14.94 -5.39
CA CYS A 52 -5.80 -15.19 -4.45
C CYS A 52 -6.29 -15.22 -2.99
N LEU A 53 -7.12 -14.25 -2.58
CA LEU A 53 -7.65 -14.18 -1.22
C LEU A 53 -8.63 -15.32 -0.91
N ASP A 54 -9.52 -15.67 -1.83
CA ASP A 54 -10.45 -16.80 -1.69
C ASP A 54 -9.66 -18.10 -1.49
N ASN A 55 -8.58 -18.31 -2.25
CA ASN A 55 -7.70 -19.48 -2.09
C ASN A 55 -7.10 -19.55 -0.67
N LEU A 56 -6.65 -18.42 -0.14
CA LEU A 56 -6.13 -18.35 1.22
C LEU A 56 -7.20 -18.67 2.26
N VAL A 57 -8.43 -18.17 2.10
CA VAL A 57 -9.55 -18.48 3.00
C VAL A 57 -9.88 -19.97 2.97
N VAL A 58 -9.93 -20.58 1.78
CA VAL A 58 -10.12 -22.04 1.61
C VAL A 58 -9.03 -22.83 2.33
N ARG A 59 -7.79 -22.33 2.36
CA ARG A 59 -6.66 -22.92 3.11
C ARG A 59 -6.71 -22.64 4.61
N GLY A 60 -7.74 -21.98 5.11
CA GLY A 60 -7.97 -21.71 6.53
C GLY A 60 -7.48 -20.33 7.01
N LEU A 61 -7.14 -19.40 6.10
CA LEU A 61 -6.83 -18.03 6.50
C LEU A 61 -8.09 -17.38 7.11
N ARG A 62 -7.96 -16.91 8.35
CA ARG A 62 -8.95 -16.07 9.02
C ARG A 62 -8.67 -14.60 8.73
N ALA A 63 -9.70 -13.76 8.78
CA ALA A 63 -9.56 -12.32 8.61
C ALA A 63 -8.49 -11.76 9.57
N PRO A 64 -7.44 -11.08 9.06
CA PRO A 64 -6.43 -10.44 9.91
C PRO A 64 -7.00 -9.17 10.55
N ILE A 65 -6.40 -8.71 11.64
CA ILE A 65 -6.75 -7.42 12.26
C ILE A 65 -6.50 -6.25 11.28
N LEU A 66 -5.39 -6.32 10.56
CA LEU A 66 -4.92 -5.26 9.65
C LEU A 66 -4.43 -5.84 8.33
N ALA A 67 -4.90 -5.27 7.23
CA ALA A 67 -4.40 -5.47 5.87
C ALA A 67 -3.72 -4.18 5.38
N ILE A 68 -2.42 -4.27 5.08
CA ILE A 68 -1.62 -3.15 4.57
C ILE A 68 -1.46 -3.33 3.06
N ILE A 69 -1.94 -2.35 2.28
CA ILE A 69 -1.96 -2.38 0.80
C ILE A 69 -1.39 -1.10 0.19
N ASP A 70 -0.97 -1.11 -1.06
CA ASP A 70 -0.41 0.04 -1.79
C ASP A 70 -1.42 1.16 -2.10
N GLY A 71 -2.71 0.84 -2.07
CA GLY A 71 -3.83 1.72 -2.42
C GLY A 71 -4.53 1.36 -3.73
N ASN A 72 -4.20 0.22 -4.36
CA ASN A 72 -4.91 -0.32 -5.51
C ASN A 72 -6.40 -0.54 -5.16
N ALA A 73 -7.30 0.09 -5.92
CA ALA A 73 -8.73 0.05 -5.65
C ALA A 73 -9.35 -1.35 -5.83
N GLY A 74 -8.82 -2.13 -6.78
CA GLY A 74 -9.23 -3.52 -6.98
C GLY A 74 -8.82 -4.41 -5.80
N LEU A 75 -7.60 -4.26 -5.30
CA LEU A 75 -7.12 -4.94 -4.10
C LEU A 75 -7.94 -4.54 -2.87
N ARG A 76 -8.19 -3.24 -2.67
CA ARG A 76 -9.01 -2.75 -1.55
C ARG A 76 -10.39 -3.42 -1.52
N ARG A 77 -11.08 -3.39 -2.66
CA ARG A 77 -12.39 -4.04 -2.81
C ARG A 77 -12.33 -5.55 -2.56
N ALA A 78 -11.27 -6.22 -3.00
CA ALA A 78 -11.10 -7.65 -2.79
C ALA A 78 -10.90 -7.98 -1.30
N VAL A 79 -10.08 -7.21 -0.58
CA VAL A 79 -9.87 -7.40 0.86
C VAL A 79 -11.16 -7.17 1.64
N GLU A 80 -11.86 -6.06 1.38
CA GLU A 80 -13.11 -5.74 2.09
C GLU A 80 -14.22 -6.76 1.83
N GLY A 81 -14.25 -7.36 0.62
CA GLY A 81 -15.23 -8.38 0.26
C GLY A 81 -14.92 -9.77 0.80
N VAL A 82 -13.64 -10.20 0.78
CA VAL A 82 -13.25 -11.58 1.13
C VAL A 82 -12.89 -11.73 2.61
N LEU A 83 -12.37 -10.67 3.24
CA LEU A 83 -11.91 -10.68 4.63
C LEU A 83 -12.69 -9.66 5.47
N PRO A 84 -14.01 -9.84 5.65
CA PRO A 84 -14.82 -8.93 6.45
C PRO A 84 -14.25 -8.84 7.88
N GLY A 85 -14.12 -7.62 8.39
CA GLY A 85 -13.53 -7.33 9.70
C GLY A 85 -12.05 -6.96 9.67
N ALA A 86 -11.34 -7.17 8.56
CA ALA A 86 -9.99 -6.64 8.41
C ALA A 86 -10.01 -5.12 8.21
N THR A 87 -9.27 -4.39 9.05
CA THR A 87 -9.04 -2.96 8.81
C THR A 87 -8.06 -2.81 7.65
N VAL A 88 -8.38 -1.95 6.68
CA VAL A 88 -7.51 -1.69 5.54
C VAL A 88 -6.74 -0.40 5.74
N GLN A 89 -5.41 -0.49 5.77
CA GLN A 89 -4.50 0.64 5.84
C GLN A 89 -3.68 0.75 4.56
N ARG A 90 -3.47 1.99 4.10
CA ARG A 90 -2.53 2.26 3.02
C ARG A 90 -1.08 2.21 3.52
N CYS A 91 -0.22 1.54 2.77
CA CYS A 91 1.20 1.40 3.07
C CYS A 91 1.93 2.74 2.99
N CYS A 92 2.53 3.16 4.10
CA CYS A 92 3.29 4.42 4.18
C CYS A 92 4.52 4.42 3.26
N VAL A 93 5.15 3.26 3.02
CA VAL A 93 6.30 3.13 2.09
C VAL A 93 5.86 3.42 0.66
N HIS A 94 4.78 2.80 0.19
CA HIS A 94 4.24 3.08 -1.15
C HIS A 94 3.72 4.51 -1.27
N LYS A 95 3.11 5.02 -0.20
CA LYS A 95 2.67 6.41 -0.13
C LYS A 95 3.85 7.36 -0.35
N LEU A 96 4.94 7.22 0.41
CA LEU A 96 6.12 8.06 0.28
C LEU A 96 6.72 7.97 -1.13
N ARG A 97 6.90 6.77 -1.68
CA ARG A 97 7.39 6.59 -3.06
C ARG A 97 6.52 7.31 -4.10
N ASN A 98 5.20 7.31 -3.90
CA ASN A 98 4.27 8.04 -4.77
C ASN A 98 4.40 9.56 -4.65
N LEU A 99 4.71 10.07 -3.45
CA LEU A 99 5.01 11.48 -3.23
C LEU A 99 6.33 11.87 -3.90
N GLU A 100 7.39 11.09 -3.68
CA GLU A 100 8.72 11.29 -4.26
C GLU A 100 8.70 11.30 -5.79
N ARG A 101 7.88 10.45 -6.43
CA ARG A 101 7.68 10.46 -7.90
C ARG A 101 7.07 11.76 -8.43
N LYS A 102 6.33 12.50 -7.61
CA LYS A 102 5.67 13.77 -7.97
C LYS A 102 6.51 14.99 -7.57
N ALA A 103 7.72 14.78 -7.05
CA ALA A 103 8.60 15.81 -6.53
C ALA A 103 9.86 16.01 -7.38
N PRO A 104 10.45 17.22 -7.38
CA PRO A 104 11.76 17.43 -7.96
C PRO A 104 12.86 16.78 -7.11
N LYS A 105 13.94 16.30 -7.76
CA LYS A 105 15.02 15.54 -7.09
C LYS A 105 15.63 16.24 -5.88
N HIS A 106 15.81 17.57 -5.95
CA HIS A 106 16.42 18.34 -4.87
C HIS A 106 15.55 18.44 -3.61
N ALA A 107 14.27 18.09 -3.69
CA ALA A 107 13.30 18.21 -2.60
C ALA A 107 12.97 16.85 -1.94
N LEU A 108 13.55 15.75 -2.42
CA LEU A 108 13.17 14.40 -1.98
C LEU A 108 13.45 14.16 -0.49
N ASP A 109 14.58 14.66 0.01
CA ASP A 109 14.96 14.50 1.42
C ASP A 109 14.02 15.31 2.33
N ASP A 110 13.75 16.58 2.00
CA ASP A 110 12.80 17.42 2.74
C ASP A 110 11.39 16.78 2.77
N ILE A 111 10.91 16.25 1.64
CA ILE A 111 9.60 15.59 1.55
C ILE A 111 9.57 14.33 2.41
N ARG A 112 10.65 13.54 2.41
CA ARG A 112 10.75 12.33 3.22
C ARG A 112 10.68 12.68 4.70
N ASP A 113 11.45 13.66 5.13
CA ASP A 113 11.49 14.09 6.53
C ASP A 113 10.15 14.65 6.98
N ASP A 114 9.53 15.52 6.19
CA ASP A 114 8.21 16.07 6.51
C ASP A 114 7.13 14.98 6.50
N PHE A 115 7.19 14.00 5.59
CA PHE A 115 6.26 12.86 5.58
C PHE A 115 6.47 11.95 6.79
N HIS A 116 7.72 11.71 7.19
CA HIS A 116 8.04 10.93 8.39
C HIS A 116 7.55 11.59 9.68
N ARG A 117 7.56 12.93 9.76
CA ARG A 117 6.94 13.66 10.87
C ARG A 117 5.44 13.38 11.01
N ILE A 118 4.74 13.06 9.91
CA ILE A 118 3.34 12.66 9.94
C ILE A 118 3.22 11.20 10.43
N VAL A 119 3.96 10.29 9.80
CA VAL A 119 3.84 8.84 10.02
C VAL A 119 4.28 8.41 11.42
N TYR A 120 5.34 9.04 11.94
CA TYR A 120 5.95 8.69 13.23
C TYR A 120 5.62 9.70 14.33
N ALA A 121 4.58 10.51 14.15
CA ALA A 121 4.10 11.41 15.19
C ALA A 121 3.72 10.62 16.46
N SER A 122 4.00 11.21 17.63
CA SER A 122 3.74 10.58 18.93
C SER A 122 2.26 10.38 19.25
N ASN A 123 1.38 11.15 18.60
CA ASN A 123 -0.06 11.06 18.73
C ASN A 123 -0.76 11.66 17.50
N HIS A 124 -2.08 11.49 17.46
CA HIS A 124 -2.92 11.92 16.35
C HIS A 124 -2.93 13.45 16.14
N ASP A 125 -2.88 14.26 17.20
CA ASP A 125 -2.88 15.72 17.07
C ASP A 125 -1.56 16.23 16.50
N ALA A 126 -0.44 15.66 16.93
CA ALA A 126 0.87 15.92 16.35
C ALA A 126 0.92 15.51 14.87
N ALA A 127 0.34 14.35 14.51
CA ALA A 127 0.24 13.91 13.11
C ALA A 127 -0.56 14.90 12.27
N ARG A 128 -1.68 15.41 12.79
CA ARG A 128 -2.54 16.40 12.12
C ARG A 128 -1.84 17.74 11.94
N ALA A 129 -1.10 18.21 12.96
CA ALA A 129 -0.30 19.42 12.86
C ALA A 129 0.84 19.28 11.84
N ALA A 130 1.53 18.14 11.82
CA ALA A 130 2.55 17.83 10.82
C ALA A 130 1.96 17.76 9.41
N TYR A 131 0.79 17.13 9.25
CA TYR A 131 0.08 17.04 7.97
C TYR A 131 -0.28 18.43 7.44
N ALA A 132 -0.89 19.29 8.26
CA ALA A 132 -1.22 20.66 7.87
C ALA A 132 0.04 21.48 7.50
N THR A 133 1.15 21.23 8.19
CA THR A 133 2.44 21.87 7.88
C THR A 133 2.99 21.40 6.54
N PHE A 134 2.95 20.10 6.27
CA PHE A 134 3.32 19.53 4.97
C PHE A 134 2.51 20.19 3.85
N GLU A 135 1.19 20.29 3.99
CA GLU A 135 0.34 20.91 2.97
C GLU A 135 0.69 22.37 2.71
N ARG A 136 0.97 23.16 3.75
CA ARG A 136 1.38 24.57 3.58
C ARG A 136 2.73 24.69 2.88
N THR A 137 3.71 23.88 3.28
CA THR A 137 5.07 23.90 2.70
C THR A 137 5.05 23.50 1.23
N TRP A 138 4.40 22.38 0.92
CA TRP A 138 4.45 21.76 -0.40
C TRP A 138 3.34 22.23 -1.33
N GLY A 139 2.28 22.86 -0.83
CA GLY A 139 1.12 23.29 -1.62
C GLY A 139 1.47 24.27 -2.75
N LYS A 140 2.41 25.19 -2.51
CA LYS A 140 2.91 26.10 -3.54
C LYS A 140 4.14 25.56 -4.27
N ARG A 141 5.03 24.84 -3.57
CA ARG A 141 6.29 24.33 -4.12
C ARG A 141 6.09 23.17 -5.09
N CYS A 142 5.22 22.22 -4.73
CA CYS A 142 4.97 20.99 -5.48
C CYS A 142 3.49 20.54 -5.33
N PRO A 143 2.53 21.19 -6.03
CA PRO A 143 1.10 20.88 -5.88
C PRO A 143 0.75 19.39 -6.08
N GLY A 144 1.43 18.72 -7.01
CA GLY A 144 1.24 17.28 -7.27
C GLY A 144 1.55 16.40 -6.05
N VAL A 145 2.51 16.78 -5.21
CA VAL A 145 2.84 16.08 -3.96
C VAL A 145 1.68 16.21 -2.97
N VAL A 146 1.08 17.39 -2.84
CA VAL A 146 -0.07 17.60 -1.95
C VAL A 146 -1.33 16.87 -2.46
N THR A 147 -1.60 16.90 -3.77
CA THR A 147 -2.66 16.05 -4.36
C THR A 147 -2.39 14.58 -4.04
N GLY A 148 -1.15 14.14 -4.25
CA GLY A 148 -0.71 12.79 -3.89
C GLY A 148 -0.85 12.46 -2.42
N LEU A 149 -0.67 13.42 -1.51
CA LEU A 149 -0.83 13.26 -0.07
C LEU A 149 -2.31 13.08 0.31
N ARG A 150 -3.20 13.86 -0.32
CA ARG A 150 -4.65 13.79 -0.11
C ARG A 150 -5.30 12.51 -0.66
N GLU A 151 -4.69 11.87 -1.66
CA GLU A 151 -5.17 10.59 -2.22
C GLU A 151 -5.23 9.49 -1.14
N GLY A 152 -6.45 9.13 -0.72
CA GLY A 152 -6.71 8.17 0.35
C GLY A 152 -6.70 8.76 1.76
N ALA A 153 -6.73 10.10 1.91
CA ALA A 153 -6.82 10.80 3.19
C ALA A 153 -8.27 11.06 3.67
N ALA A 154 -9.29 10.57 2.97
CA ALA A 154 -10.70 10.63 3.40
C ALA A 154 -11.05 9.35 4.20
N THR A 155 -11.69 9.35 5.36
CA THR A 155 -12.22 10.38 6.28
C THR A 155 -12.31 9.64 7.63
N SER A 156 -11.41 9.91 8.57
CA SER A 156 -11.63 9.55 9.97
C SER A 156 -12.46 10.68 10.58
N SER A 157 -13.77 10.59 10.34
CA SER A 157 -14.83 11.32 11.04
C SER A 157 -15.62 10.32 11.85
#